data_AF-A0A8T2RW83-F1
#
_entry.id   AF-A0A8T2RW83-F1
#
_cell.length_a   1.000
_cell.length_b   1.000
_cell.length_c   1.000
_cell.angle_alpha   90.00
_cell.angle_beta   90.00
_cell.angle_gamma   90.00
#
_symmetry.space_group_name_H-M   'P 1'
#
loop_
_entity.id
_entity.type
_entity.pdbx_description
1 polymer ?
#
loop_
_entity_poly.entity_id
_entity_poly.type
_entity_poly.pdbx_seq_one_letter_code
_entity_poly.pdbx_strand_id
1 'polypeptide(L)'
;MPPTYRHYACMIDCLCHCGSLTKALNMIEKVGVHYCPPVWHSVLNACRFWGTTDIAEETFNRTWLLDNRDPSMYVLLCQIKQENQI
;
A
#
# COMPACT_ATOMS: atom_id res chain seq x y z
N MET A 1 -2.59 -19.86 18.93
CA MET A 1 -1.31 -19.54 18.26
C MET A 1 -1.27 -18.04 18.03
N PRO A 2 -0.14 -17.36 18.23
CA PRO A 2 -0.03 -15.92 17.95
C PRO A 2 -0.06 -15.64 16.44
N PRO A 3 -0.59 -14.48 16.01
CA PRO A 3 -0.63 -14.09 14.61
C PRO A 3 0.78 -13.94 14.03
N THR A 4 0.95 -14.41 12.79
CA THR A 4 2.21 -14.30 12.04
C THR A 4 2.17 -13.14 11.05
N TYR A 5 3.31 -12.77 10.48
CA TYR A 5 3.40 -11.75 9.43
C TYR A 5 2.43 -12.01 8.25
N ARG A 6 2.16 -13.28 7.92
CA ARG A 6 1.20 -13.66 6.86
C ARG A 6 -0.24 -13.32 7.24
N HIS A 7 -0.62 -13.52 8.50
CA HIS A 7 -1.95 -13.16 8.98
C HIS A 7 -2.14 -11.64 8.93
N TYR A 8 -1.13 -10.87 9.32
CA TYR A 8 -1.18 -9.42 9.21
C TYR A 8 -1.23 -8.93 7.76
N ALA A 9 -0.44 -9.52 6.86
CA ALA A 9 -0.49 -9.19 5.44
C ALA A 9 -1.90 -9.44 4.86
N CYS A 10 -2.54 -10.56 5.21
CA CYS A 10 -3.92 -10.86 4.81
C CYS A 10 -4.92 -9.84 5.38
N MET A 11 -4.78 -9.46 6.66
CA MET A 11 -5.65 -8.43 7.25
C MET A 11 -5.48 -7.06 6.58
N ILE A 12 -4.24 -6.69 6.25
CA ILE A 12 -3.95 -5.43 5.55
C ILE A 12 -4.56 -5.45 4.16
N ASP A 13 -4.41 -6.56 3.42
CA ASP A 13 -5.03 -6.74 2.12
C ASP A 13 -6.56 -6.61 2.17
N CYS A 14 -7.21 -7.24 3.16
CA CYS A 14 -8.64 -7.06 3.40
C CYS A 14 -9.03 -5.59 3.66
N LEU A 15 -8.24 -4.87 4.48
CA LEU A 15 -8.50 -3.45 4.76
C LEU A 15 -8.36 -2.58 3.51
N CYS A 16 -7.38 -2.88 2.64
CA CYS A 16 -7.19 -2.21 1.35
C CYS A 16 -8.39 -2.44 0.43
N HIS A 17 -8.84 -3.69 0.31
CA HIS A 17 -10.03 -4.03 -0.49
C HIS A 17 -11.34 -3.45 0.03
N CYS A 18 -11.43 -3.13 1.33
CA CYS A 18 -12.58 -2.44 1.92
C CYS A 18 -12.47 -0.90 1.90
N GLY A 19 -11.44 -0.32 1.28
CA GLY A 19 -11.23 1.14 1.24
C GLY A 19 -10.77 1.75 2.55
N SER A 20 -10.47 0.91 3.55
CA SER A 20 -9.97 1.33 4.86
C SER A 20 -8.45 1.54 4.85
N LEU A 21 -7.95 2.32 3.89
CA LEU A 21 -6.51 2.51 3.63
C LEU A 21 -5.76 3.12 4.83
N THR A 22 -6.35 4.07 5.54
CA THR A 22 -5.74 4.62 6.76
C THR A 22 -5.55 3.56 7.84
N LYS A 23 -6.50 2.62 7.99
CA LYS A 23 -6.37 1.51 8.95
C LYS A 23 -5.30 0.51 8.49
N ALA A 24 -5.20 0.26 7.19
CA ALA A 24 -4.14 -0.57 6.60
C ALA A 24 -2.76 0.02 6.92
N LEU A 25 -2.54 1.30 6.66
CA LEU A 25 -1.28 2.00 6.96
C LEU A 25 -0.92 1.96 8.45
N ASN A 26 -1.89 2.26 9.33
CA ASN A 26 -1.68 2.19 10.77
C ASN A 26 -1.30 0.77 11.24
N MET A 27 -1.84 -0.27 10.59
CA MET A 27 -1.49 -1.66 10.92
C MET A 27 -0.08 -2.01 10.45
N ILE A 28 0.33 -1.53 9.27
CA ILE A 28 1.70 -1.70 8.77
C ILE A 28 2.71 -1.12 9.77
N GLU A 29 2.47 0.10 10.25
CA GLU A 29 3.30 0.77 11.26
C GLU A 29 3.33 0.03 12.60
N LYS A 30 2.17 -0.38 13.12
CA LYS A 30 2.08 -1.05 14.42
C LYS A 30 2.76 -2.41 14.46
N VAL A 31 2.69 -3.16 13.36
CA VAL A 31 3.19 -4.54 13.29
C VAL A 31 4.62 -4.57 12.75
N GLY A 32 5.09 -3.51 12.08
CA GLY A 32 6.44 -3.44 11.54
C GLY A 32 6.64 -4.30 10.28
N VAL A 33 5.57 -4.59 9.52
CA VAL A 33 5.64 -5.38 8.28
C VAL A 33 6.12 -4.58 7.06
N HIS A 34 6.83 -3.47 7.29
CA HIS A 34 7.33 -2.55 6.26
C HIS A 34 8.23 -3.24 5.22
N TYR A 35 8.93 -4.31 5.60
CA TYR A 35 9.82 -5.08 4.72
C TYR A 35 9.09 -6.13 3.87
N CYS A 36 7.75 -6.07 3.76
CA CYS A 36 6.96 -7.00 2.96
C CYS A 36 6.49 -6.28 1.68
N PRO A 37 7.20 -6.39 0.54
CA PRO A 37 6.82 -5.74 -0.72
C PRO A 37 5.37 -5.99 -1.16
N PRO A 38 4.80 -7.21 -1.01
CA PRO A 38 3.40 -7.47 -1.39
C PRO A 38 2.38 -6.58 -0.68
N VAL A 39 2.66 -6.18 0.57
CA VAL A 39 1.74 -5.36 1.37
C VAL A 39 1.59 -3.96 0.76
N TRP A 40 2.69 -3.36 0.33
CA TRP A 40 2.66 -2.04 -0.28
C TRP A 40 2.08 -2.04 -1.69
N HIS A 41 2.30 -3.14 -2.44
CA HIS A 41 1.64 -3.37 -3.73
C HIS A 41 0.11 -3.38 -3.55
N SER A 42 -0.40 -4.11 -2.54
CA SER A 42 -1.84 -4.11 -2.22
C SER A 42 -2.37 -2.72 -1.87
N VAL A 43 -1.62 -1.95 -1.07
CA VAL A 43 -2.03 -0.58 -0.69
C VAL A 43 -2.12 0.33 -1.92
N LEU A 44 -1.10 0.37 -2.78
CA LEU A 44 -1.13 1.22 -3.98
C LEU A 44 -2.22 0.80 -4.97
N ASN A 45 -2.40 -0.50 -5.17
CA ASN A 45 -3.45 -0.99 -6.07
C ASN A 45 -4.86 -0.64 -5.53
N ALA A 46 -5.05 -0.69 -4.21
CA ALA A 46 -6.28 -0.19 -3.61
C ALA A 46 -6.40 1.34 -3.70
N CYS A 47 -5.31 2.10 -3.61
CA CYS A 47 -5.36 3.55 -3.82
C CYS A 47 -5.88 3.91 -5.22
N ARG A 48 -5.46 3.13 -6.23
CA ARG A 48 -6.01 3.21 -7.59
C ARG A 48 -7.51 2.96 -7.62
N PHE A 49 -7.97 1.85 -7.04
CA PHE A 49 -9.38 1.47 -7.05
C PHE A 49 -10.28 2.48 -6.33
N TRP A 50 -9.82 3.03 -5.21
CA TRP A 50 -10.57 3.99 -4.39
C TRP A 50 -10.35 5.46 -4.76
N GLY A 51 -9.50 5.75 -5.75
CA GLY A 51 -9.19 7.12 -6.19
C GLY A 51 -8.50 7.98 -5.13
N THR A 52 -7.65 7.38 -4.28
CA THR A 52 -7.00 8.07 -3.14
C THR A 52 -5.56 8.44 -3.48
N THR A 53 -5.40 9.48 -4.30
CA THR A 53 -4.09 9.92 -4.81
C THR A 53 -3.12 10.34 -3.70
N ASP A 54 -3.60 11.02 -2.64
CA ASP A 54 -2.76 11.46 -1.52
C ASP A 54 -2.12 10.27 -0.78
N ILE A 55 -2.90 9.21 -0.55
CA ILE A 55 -2.43 7.98 0.09
C ILE A 55 -1.46 7.24 -0.83
N ALA A 56 -1.69 7.27 -2.15
CA ALA A 56 -0.78 6.66 -3.11
C ALA A 56 0.60 7.33 -3.10
N GLU A 57 0.66 8.66 -3.10
CA GLU A 57 1.92 9.40 -3.05
C GLU A 57 2.69 9.13 -1.75
N GLU A 58 2.01 9.18 -0.61
CA GLU A 58 2.62 8.89 0.69
C GLU A 58 3.14 7.45 0.75
N THR A 59 2.35 6.50 0.25
CA THR A 59 2.74 5.09 0.19
C THR A 59 3.97 4.90 -0.70
N PHE A 60 4.01 5.53 -1.87
CA PHE A 60 5.15 5.47 -2.77
C PHE A 60 6.41 6.08 -2.16
N ASN A 61 6.31 7.24 -1.50
CA ASN A 61 7.47 7.84 -0.82
C ASN A 61 8.04 6.91 0.24
N ARG A 62 7.17 6.24 1.01
CA ARG A 62 7.60 5.26 2.03
C ARG A 62 8.26 4.04 1.42
N THR A 63 7.71 3.48 0.35
CA THR A 63 8.32 2.32 -0.32
C THR A 63 9.62 2.69 -1.00
N TRP A 64 9.71 3.87 -1.63
CA TRP A 64 10.91 4.35 -2.29
C TRP A 64 12.08 4.51 -1.32
N LEU A 65 11.82 4.93 -0.08
CA LEU A 65 12.83 4.99 0.98
C LEU A 65 13.27 3.61 1.46
N LEU A 66 12.43 2.58 1.34
CA LEU A 66 12.72 1.22 1.79
C LEU A 66 13.42 0.38 0.70
N ASP A 67 12.93 0.46 -0.53
CA ASP A 67 13.47 -0.24 -1.69
C ASP A 67 13.19 0.57 -2.97
N ASN A 68 14.21 1.29 -3.42
CA ASN A 68 14.16 2.11 -4.64
C ASN A 68 14.39 1.29 -5.93
N ARG A 69 14.42 -0.05 -5.85
CA ARG A 69 14.75 -0.91 -7.00
C ARG A 69 13.53 -1.53 -7.66
N ASP A 70 12.32 -1.27 -7.17
CA ASP A 70 11.08 -1.74 -7.79
C ASP A 70 10.45 -0.65 -8.68
N PRO A 71 10.77 -0.61 -9.99
CA PRO A 71 10.18 0.37 -10.91
C PRO A 71 8.67 0.18 -11.09
N SER A 72 8.10 -0.98 -10.75
CA SER A 72 6.67 -1.22 -10.91
C SER A 72 5.83 -0.34 -9.97
N MET A 73 6.37 -0.01 -8.79
CA MET A 73 5.78 0.95 -7.84
C MET A 73 5.62 2.35 -8.46
N TYR A 74 6.65 2.80 -9.19
CA TYR A 74 6.64 4.11 -9.84
C TYR A 74 5.62 4.15 -10.99
N VAL A 75 5.61 3.10 -11.81
CA VAL A 75 4.63 2.96 -12.90
C VAL A 75 3.20 2.98 -12.35
N LEU A 76 2.94 2.27 -11.25
CA LEU A 76 1.63 2.22 -10.62
C LEU A 76 1.20 3.60 -10.07
N LEU A 77 2.11 4.35 -9.45
CA LEU A 77 1.82 5.73 -9.02
C LEU A 77 1.46 6.62 -10.21
N CYS A 78 2.21 6.55 -11.32
CA CYS A 78 1.90 7.33 -12.53
C CYS A 78 0.52 7.01 -13.08
N GLN A 79 0.12 5.74 -13.09
CA GLN A 79 -1.22 5.32 -13.51
C GLN A 79 -2.30 5.92 -12.62
N ILE A 80 -2.13 5.86 -11.29
CA ILE A 80 -3.08 6.45 -10.32
C ILE A 80 -3.24 7.95 -10.58
N LYS A 81 -2.14 8.67 -10.80
CA LYS A 81 -2.17 10.11 -11.08
C LYS A 81 -2.89 10.45 -12.39
N GLN A 82 -2.74 9.61 -13.41
CA GLN A 82 -3.37 9.83 -14.71
C GLN A 82 -4.86 9.50 -14.70
N GLU A 83 -5.28 8.46 -13.97
CA GLU A 83 -6.68 8.02 -13.89
C GLU A 83 -7.56 8.99 -13.07
N ASN A 84 -7.00 9.72 -12.10
CA ASN A 84 -7.74 10.61 -11.20
C ASN A 84 -7.78 12.10 -11.65
N GLN A 85 -7.47 12.39 -12.92
CA GLN A 85 -7.53 13.75 -13.50
C GLN A 85 -8.74 14.01 -14.42
N ILE A 86 -9.76 13.13 -14.42
CA ILE A 86 -10.95 13.22 -15.29
C ILE A 86 -12.20 13.49 -14.46
#